data_AF-A0A271J8J6-F1
#
_entry.id   AF-A0A271J8J6-F1
#
_cell.length_a   1.000
_cell.length_b   1.000
_cell.length_c   1.000
_cell.angle_alpha   90.00
_cell.angle_beta   90.00
_cell.angle_gamma   90.00
#
_symmetry.space_group_name_H-M   'P 1'
#
loop_
_entity.id
_entity.type
_entity.pdbx_description
1 polymer ?
#
loop_
_entity_poly.entity_id
_entity_poly.type
_entity_poly.pdbx_seq_one_letter_code
_entity_poly.pdbx_strand_id
1 'polypeptide(L)'
;MGIRLVAASAVAFGAVAVAAGLGVRVNTTPSLPRGLYLAGPLDAGGVERGELVSACPDTAAIRRLGRYWTNGRCPGGEGRPEGVRPLAKPVAGVPGDTIRVDSSGVWVGGRPLPSSAPLFRDRAGRPVRPALGVHVLGRGEYWLHSGRVATSIDSRYVGPVRVVLERVRPLWTED
;
A
#
# COMPACT_ATOMS: atom_id res chain seq x y z
N MET A 1 -31.68 -21.87 -22.83
CA MET A 1 -31.26 -20.76 -21.94
C MET A 1 -30.04 -21.12 -21.09
N GLY A 2 -29.95 -22.32 -20.48
CA GLY A 2 -28.84 -22.74 -19.62
C GLY A 2 -27.44 -22.79 -20.27
N ILE A 3 -27.30 -23.32 -21.48
CA ILE A 3 -25.97 -23.44 -22.15
C ILE A 3 -25.36 -22.08 -22.47
N ARG A 4 -26.19 -21.09 -22.88
CA ARG A 4 -25.73 -19.73 -23.18
C ARG A 4 -25.27 -18.98 -21.92
N LEU A 5 -25.94 -19.21 -20.78
CA LEU A 5 -25.53 -18.64 -19.49
C LEU A 5 -24.20 -19.23 -19.01
N VAL A 6 -24.01 -20.54 -19.14
CA VAL A 6 -22.75 -21.21 -18.75
C VAL A 6 -21.58 -20.73 -19.62
N ALA A 7 -21.78 -20.61 -20.94
CA ALA A 7 -20.77 -20.11 -21.86
C ALA A 7 -20.37 -18.64 -21.56
N ALA A 8 -21.35 -17.76 -21.28
CA ALA A 8 -21.09 -16.37 -20.92
C ALA A 8 -20.29 -16.24 -19.60
N SER A 9 -20.64 -17.04 -18.60
CA SER A 9 -19.92 -17.07 -17.32
C SER A 9 -18.47 -17.56 -17.45
N ALA A 10 -18.23 -18.58 -18.29
CA ALA A 10 -16.89 -19.09 -18.57
C ALA A 10 -16.01 -18.05 -19.29
N VAL A 11 -16.57 -17.34 -20.27
CA VAL A 11 -15.87 -16.25 -20.97
C VAL A 11 -15.55 -15.10 -20.02
N ALA A 12 -16.49 -14.68 -19.17
CA ALA A 12 -16.27 -13.63 -18.19
C ALA A 12 -15.17 -14.00 -17.18
N PHE A 13 -15.20 -15.23 -16.66
CA PHE A 13 -14.14 -15.73 -15.77
C PHE A 13 -12.77 -15.76 -16.46
N GLY A 14 -12.71 -16.25 -17.71
CA GLY A 14 -11.51 -16.24 -18.53
C GLY A 14 -10.95 -14.82 -18.72
N ALA A 15 -11.80 -13.86 -19.05
CA ALA A 15 -11.41 -12.46 -19.22
C ALA A 15 -10.84 -11.84 -17.92
N VAL A 16 -11.46 -12.12 -16.77
CA VAL A 16 -10.96 -11.67 -15.46
C VAL A 16 -9.60 -12.29 -15.14
N ALA A 17 -9.44 -13.60 -15.39
CA ALA A 17 -8.17 -14.28 -15.17
C ALA A 17 -7.05 -13.72 -16.06
N VAL A 18 -7.34 -13.48 -17.34
CA VAL A 18 -6.40 -12.85 -18.29
C VAL A 18 -6.04 -11.45 -17.83
N ALA A 19 -7.01 -10.61 -17.48
CA ALA A 19 -6.75 -9.25 -16.99
C ALA A 19 -5.87 -9.25 -15.73
N ALA A 20 -6.15 -10.15 -14.77
CA ALA A 20 -5.34 -10.30 -13.58
C ALA A 20 -3.89 -10.76 -13.91
N GLY A 21 -3.75 -11.68 -14.86
CA GLY A 21 -2.45 -12.14 -15.37
C GLY A 21 -1.65 -11.05 -16.08
N LEU A 22 -2.34 -10.11 -16.74
CA LEU A 22 -1.76 -8.91 -17.35
C LEU A 22 -1.45 -7.79 -16.35
N GLY A 23 -1.68 -8.02 -15.05
CA GLY A 23 -1.35 -7.07 -13.98
C GLY A 23 -2.49 -6.12 -13.60
N VAL A 24 -3.71 -6.31 -14.10
CA VAL A 24 -4.85 -5.50 -13.68
C VAL A 24 -5.24 -5.84 -12.23
N ARG A 25 -5.40 -4.81 -11.40
CA ARG A 25 -5.75 -4.88 -9.99
C ARG A 25 -6.98 -4.03 -9.72
N VAL A 26 -7.84 -4.51 -8.83
CA VAL A 26 -9.03 -3.77 -8.37
C VAL A 26 -8.73 -3.17 -7.00
N ASN A 27 -8.95 -1.86 -6.85
CA ASN A 27 -9.01 -1.24 -5.53
C ASN A 27 -10.47 -0.97 -5.14
N THR A 28 -10.88 -1.54 -4.02
CA THR A 28 -12.20 -1.33 -3.40
C THR A 28 -12.10 -0.54 -2.09
N THR A 29 -10.89 -0.19 -1.65
CA THR A 29 -10.67 0.53 -0.38
C THR A 29 -10.65 2.04 -0.61
N PRO A 30 -11.11 2.87 0.36
CA PRO A 30 -11.11 4.33 0.22
C PRO A 30 -9.70 4.95 0.33
N SER A 31 -8.66 4.13 0.47
CA SER A 31 -7.29 4.59 0.63
C SER A 31 -6.61 4.95 -0.70
N LEU A 32 -7.25 4.62 -1.82
CA LEU A 32 -6.97 5.09 -3.17
C LEU A 32 -8.34 5.33 -3.84
N PRO A 33 -8.42 6.08 -4.96
CA PRO A 33 -9.63 6.07 -5.78
C PRO A 33 -10.09 4.64 -6.07
N ARG A 34 -11.40 4.37 -6.03
CA ARG A 34 -11.90 3.04 -6.37
C ARG A 34 -11.74 2.82 -7.87
N GLY A 35 -11.53 1.58 -8.30
CA GLY A 35 -11.44 1.25 -9.71
C GLY A 35 -10.30 0.29 -10.06
N LEU A 36 -9.86 0.39 -11.31
CA LEU A 36 -8.89 -0.50 -11.95
C LEU A 36 -7.53 0.17 -12.05
N TYR A 37 -6.50 -0.60 -11.73
CA TYR A 37 -5.11 -0.19 -11.75
C TYR A 37 -4.29 -1.23 -12.52
N LEU A 38 -3.21 -0.80 -13.15
CA LEU A 38 -2.26 -1.68 -13.81
C LEU A 38 -0.96 -1.71 -13.01
N ALA A 39 -0.59 -2.91 -12.56
CA ALA A 39 0.73 -3.17 -12.03
C ALA A 39 1.75 -3.30 -13.16
N GLY A 40 2.93 -2.71 -12.96
CA GLY A 40 4.04 -2.76 -13.90
C GLY A 40 5.39 -2.91 -13.19
N PRO A 41 6.44 -3.25 -13.94
CA PRO A 41 7.77 -3.39 -13.38
C PRO A 41 8.29 -2.07 -12.80
N LEU A 42 9.23 -2.18 -11.87
CA LEU A 42 10.09 -1.07 -11.49
C LEU A 42 11.15 -0.90 -12.57
N ASP A 43 11.37 0.33 -13.02
CA ASP A 43 12.46 0.66 -13.93
C ASP A 43 13.77 0.84 -13.18
N ALA A 44 14.88 0.88 -13.93
CA ALA A 44 16.22 1.10 -13.36
C ALA A 44 16.38 2.47 -12.69
N GLY A 45 15.48 3.43 -12.99
CA GLY A 45 15.47 4.77 -12.39
C GLY A 45 15.07 4.78 -10.91
N GLY A 46 14.49 3.69 -10.40
CA GLY A 46 14.06 3.59 -9.01
C GLY A 46 12.63 4.13 -8.81
N VAL A 47 12.30 4.45 -7.56
CA VAL A 47 10.95 4.90 -7.18
C VAL A 47 10.99 6.36 -6.81
N GLU A 48 10.11 7.14 -7.43
CA GLU A 48 10.06 8.59 -7.25
C GLU A 48 8.92 9.05 -6.34
N ARG A 49 9.04 10.26 -5.80
CA ARG A 49 7.98 10.88 -5.00
C ARG A 49 6.73 11.08 -5.85
N GLY A 50 5.57 10.74 -5.32
CA GLY A 50 4.27 10.85 -5.98
C GLY A 50 3.87 9.60 -6.76
N GLU A 51 4.82 8.70 -7.05
CA GLU A 51 4.48 7.43 -7.69
C GLU A 51 3.61 6.58 -6.78
N LEU A 52 2.63 5.90 -7.36
CA LEU A 52 1.84 4.90 -6.67
C LEU A 52 2.54 3.55 -6.80
N VAL A 53 2.86 2.94 -5.65
CA VAL A 53 3.59 1.67 -5.62
C VAL A 53 2.89 0.64 -4.76
N SER A 54 3.14 -0.63 -5.05
CA SER A 54 2.79 -1.76 -4.20
C SER A 54 4.05 -2.19 -3.44
N ALA A 55 3.99 -2.15 -2.12
CA ALA A 55 5.15 -2.44 -1.27
C ALA A 55 4.80 -3.34 -0.09
N CYS A 56 5.81 -4.08 0.35
CA CYS A 56 5.71 -4.96 1.50
C CYS A 56 6.22 -4.27 2.76
N PRO A 57 5.43 -4.27 3.84
CA PRO A 57 5.93 -3.84 5.14
C PRO A 57 7.06 -4.75 5.62
N ASP A 58 7.94 -4.21 6.45
CA ASP A 58 8.99 -5.01 7.08
C ASP A 58 8.42 -5.97 8.14
N THR A 59 9.20 -7.00 8.46
CA THR A 59 8.84 -8.06 9.42
C THR A 59 8.31 -7.52 10.75
N ALA A 60 8.98 -6.49 11.31
CA ALA A 60 8.56 -5.90 12.58
C ALA A 60 7.18 -5.24 12.48
N ALA A 61 6.89 -4.57 11.35
CA ALA A 61 5.59 -3.98 11.08
C ALA A 61 4.51 -5.06 10.89
N ILE A 62 4.82 -6.13 10.15
CA ILE A 62 3.93 -7.28 9.96
C ILE A 62 3.57 -7.90 11.31
N ARG A 63 4.55 -8.19 12.17
CA ARG A 63 4.29 -8.77 13.50
C ARG A 63 3.43 -7.85 14.36
N ARG A 64 3.71 -6.55 14.38
CA ARG A 64 2.94 -5.55 15.16
C ARG A 64 1.50 -5.40 14.66
N LEU A 65 1.31 -5.47 13.34
CA LEU A 65 0.03 -5.23 12.68
C LEU A 65 -0.63 -6.52 12.17
N GLY A 66 -0.17 -7.70 12.60
CA GLY A 66 -0.51 -9.02 12.04
C GLY A 66 -2.00 -9.21 11.75
N ARG A 67 -2.83 -8.74 12.68
CA ARG A 67 -4.30 -8.79 12.62
C ARG A 67 -4.96 -7.98 11.49
N TYR A 68 -4.25 -7.01 10.91
CA TYR A 68 -4.71 -6.17 9.81
C TYR A 68 -4.25 -6.69 8.45
N TRP A 69 -3.37 -7.69 8.45
CA TRP A 69 -2.87 -8.33 7.24
C TRP A 69 -3.72 -9.54 6.90
N THR A 70 -3.85 -9.80 5.60
CA THR A 70 -4.49 -10.99 5.04
C THR A 70 -3.52 -11.67 4.09
N ASN A 71 -3.86 -12.90 3.70
CA ASN A 71 -3.11 -13.70 2.73
C ASN A 71 -2.82 -12.88 1.46
N GLY A 72 -1.54 -12.84 1.07
CA GLY A 72 -1.03 -12.02 -0.02
C GLY A 72 0.32 -12.50 -0.56
N ARG A 73 0.95 -11.69 -1.41
CA ARG A 73 2.10 -12.09 -2.23
C ARG A 73 3.42 -11.42 -1.84
N CYS A 74 3.50 -10.81 -0.66
CA CYS A 74 4.80 -10.36 -0.20
C CYS A 74 5.75 -11.56 -0.10
N PRO A 75 6.94 -11.50 -0.73
CA PRO A 75 7.89 -12.60 -0.67
C PRO A 75 8.29 -12.84 0.78
N GLY A 76 8.19 -14.09 1.22
CA GLY A 76 8.78 -14.55 2.47
C GLY A 76 10.31 -14.54 2.41
N GLY A 77 10.96 -14.81 3.54
CA GLY A 77 12.42 -14.78 3.67
C GLY A 77 12.84 -14.41 5.08
N GLU A 78 14.13 -14.18 5.34
CA GLU A 78 14.72 -13.93 6.66
C GLU A 78 13.81 -13.15 7.63
N GLY A 79 13.10 -13.89 8.48
CA GLY A 79 12.15 -13.37 9.46
C GLY A 79 10.82 -12.83 8.93
N ARG A 80 10.60 -12.62 7.62
CA ARG A 80 9.34 -12.10 7.09
C ARG A 80 8.28 -13.20 6.95
N PRO A 81 7.09 -13.05 7.55
CA PRO A 81 5.99 -13.98 7.35
C PRO A 81 5.61 -14.05 5.87
N GLU A 82 5.42 -15.26 5.37
CA GLU A 82 4.80 -15.48 4.06
C GLU A 82 3.34 -15.02 4.08
N GLY A 83 2.80 -14.75 2.90
CA GLY A 83 1.37 -14.51 2.79
C GLY A 83 0.92 -13.12 3.23
N VAL A 84 1.77 -12.10 3.27
CA VAL A 84 1.31 -10.73 3.58
C VAL A 84 0.82 -10.02 2.33
N ARG A 85 -0.33 -9.36 2.41
CA ARG A 85 -0.83 -8.47 1.35
C ARG A 85 0.02 -7.19 1.24
N PRO A 86 0.58 -6.88 0.05
CA PRO A 86 1.25 -5.60 -0.19
C PRO A 86 0.30 -4.41 0.01
N LEU A 87 0.84 -3.28 0.42
CA LEU A 87 0.15 -1.99 0.46
C LEU A 87 0.35 -1.25 -0.85
N ALA A 88 -0.75 -0.85 -1.50
CA ALA A 88 -0.71 0.11 -2.61
C ALA A 88 -0.85 1.54 -2.05
N LYS A 89 0.19 2.37 -2.19
CA LYS A 89 0.22 3.75 -1.64
C LYS A 89 1.11 4.69 -2.46
N PRO A 90 0.78 5.99 -2.52
CA PRO A 90 1.68 7.01 -3.03
C PRO A 90 2.97 7.09 -2.20
N VAL A 91 4.08 7.32 -2.89
CA VAL A 91 5.39 7.60 -2.28
C VAL A 91 5.39 9.05 -1.83
N ALA A 92 5.37 9.27 -0.52
CA ALA A 92 5.40 10.60 0.07
C ALA A 92 6.80 11.02 0.52
N GLY A 93 7.69 10.05 0.81
CA GLY A 93 9.09 10.29 1.16
C GLY A 93 10.02 9.33 0.43
N VAL A 94 11.22 9.82 0.09
CA VAL A 94 12.26 9.12 -0.66
C VAL A 94 13.59 9.11 0.12
N PRO A 95 14.59 8.29 -0.26
CA PRO A 95 15.87 8.24 0.44
C PRO A 95 16.49 9.62 0.70
N GLY A 96 16.96 9.84 1.93
CA GLY A 96 17.50 11.10 2.41
C GLY A 96 16.48 12.03 3.09
N ASP A 97 15.18 11.81 2.91
CA ASP A 97 14.16 12.60 3.59
C ASP A 97 14.15 12.32 5.11
N THR A 98 13.93 13.39 5.88
CA THR A 98 13.58 13.29 7.30
C THR A 98 12.06 13.32 7.45
N ILE A 99 11.52 12.25 8.02
CA ILE A 99 10.10 12.09 8.35
C ILE A 99 9.90 12.36 9.84
N ARG A 100 9.00 13.26 10.19
CA ARG A 100 8.57 13.47 11.57
C ARG A 100 7.14 12.98 11.73
N VAL A 101 6.88 12.18 12.77
CA VAL A 101 5.55 11.65 13.08
C VAL A 101 5.23 11.95 14.54
N ASP A 102 4.12 12.64 14.77
CA ASP A 102 3.57 12.84 16.12
C ASP A 102 2.05 12.60 16.14
N SER A 103 1.38 12.92 17.25
CA SER A 103 -0.06 12.76 17.39
C SER A 103 -0.88 13.68 16.50
N SER A 104 -0.30 14.79 16.02
CA SER A 104 -0.96 15.78 15.17
C SER A 104 -0.72 15.55 13.67
N GLY A 105 0.30 14.79 13.26
CA GLY A 105 0.51 14.50 11.84
C GLY A 105 1.82 13.84 11.46
N VAL A 106 2.08 13.87 10.14
CA VAL A 106 3.35 13.50 9.52
C VAL A 106 3.89 14.67 8.71
N TRP A 107 5.20 14.88 8.78
CA TRP A 107 5.91 15.87 7.96
C TRP A 107 7.08 15.22 7.23
N VAL A 108 7.29 15.63 5.99
CA VAL A 108 8.44 15.24 5.17
C VAL A 108 9.27 16.49 4.91
N GLY A 109 10.50 16.53 5.43
CA GLY A 109 11.36 17.72 5.31
C GLY A 109 10.69 19.00 5.82
N GLY A 110 9.87 18.89 6.88
CA GLY A 110 9.11 20.01 7.46
C GLY A 110 7.77 20.33 6.79
N ARG A 111 7.42 19.69 5.67
CA ARG A 111 6.13 19.90 4.98
C ARG A 111 5.07 18.92 5.50
N PRO A 112 3.91 19.38 5.99
CA PRO A 112 2.87 18.49 6.49
C PRO A 112 2.25 17.65 5.37
N LEU A 113 1.96 16.38 5.66
CA LEU A 113 1.16 15.53 4.79
C LEU A 113 -0.33 15.68 5.11
N PRO A 114 -1.22 15.72 4.10
CA PRO A 114 -2.66 15.82 4.31
C PRO A 114 -3.22 14.58 5.00
N SER A 115 -4.23 14.75 5.85
CA SER A 115 -4.93 13.64 6.56
C SER A 115 -3.98 12.66 7.27
N SER A 116 -2.88 13.16 7.82
CA SER A 116 -1.78 12.35 8.32
C SER A 116 -1.74 12.15 9.84
N ALA A 117 -2.61 12.84 10.60
CA ALA A 117 -2.76 12.56 12.03
C ALA A 117 -3.08 11.06 12.23
N PRO A 118 -2.26 10.33 13.02
CA PRO A 118 -2.47 8.90 13.18
C PRO A 118 -3.62 8.62 14.16
N LEU A 119 -4.32 7.51 13.94
CA LEU A 119 -5.29 6.98 14.88
C LEU A 119 -4.57 6.06 15.88
N PHE A 120 -4.86 6.23 17.16
CA PHE A 120 -4.31 5.38 18.22
C PHE A 120 -5.20 4.17 18.55
N ARG A 121 -6.38 4.11 17.93
CA ARG A 121 -7.33 3.02 18.06
C ARG A 121 -7.98 2.72 16.72
N ASP A 122 -8.28 1.45 16.48
CA ASP A 122 -9.08 1.04 15.33
C ASP A 122 -10.58 1.23 15.59
N ARG A 123 -11.42 0.93 14.58
CA ARG A 123 -12.89 1.07 14.69
C ARG A 123 -13.53 0.21 15.77
N ALA A 124 -12.85 -0.85 16.24
CA ALA A 124 -13.33 -1.68 17.35
C ALA A 124 -12.71 -1.26 18.69
N GLY A 125 -12.09 -0.07 18.77
CA GLY A 125 -11.48 0.47 19.98
C GLY A 125 -10.13 -0.15 20.34
N ARG A 126 -9.59 -1.06 19.52
CA ARG A 126 -8.33 -1.75 19.83
C ARG A 126 -7.14 -0.83 19.60
N PRO A 127 -6.12 -0.84 20.47
CA PRO A 127 -4.98 0.04 20.32
C PRO A 127 -4.21 -0.24 19.02
N VAL A 128 -3.80 0.82 18.35
CA VAL A 128 -2.88 0.81 17.21
C VAL A 128 -1.72 1.71 17.58
N ARG A 129 -0.49 1.23 17.34
CA ARG A 129 0.73 1.97 17.66
C ARG A 129 1.33 2.56 16.37
N PRO A 130 1.24 3.88 16.16
CA PRO A 130 1.91 4.55 15.06
C PRO A 130 3.44 4.49 15.22
N ALA A 131 4.16 4.63 14.12
CA ALA A 131 5.59 4.82 14.09
C ALA A 131 5.96 6.26 14.46
N LEU A 132 5.65 6.68 15.71
CA LEU A 132 5.98 8.01 16.22
C LEU A 132 7.49 8.26 16.21
N GLY A 133 7.89 9.53 16.19
CA GLY A 133 9.28 9.96 16.25
C GLY A 133 9.81 10.51 14.93
N VAL A 134 11.14 10.55 14.81
CA VAL A 134 11.84 11.02 13.61
C VAL A 134 12.49 9.83 12.91
N HIS A 135 12.25 9.71 11.61
CA HIS A 135 12.80 8.66 10.74
C HIS A 135 13.56 9.32 9.60
N VAL A 136 14.86 9.05 9.49
CA VAL A 136 15.65 9.47 8.33
C VAL A 136 15.67 8.31 7.36
N LEU A 137 15.14 8.52 6.15
CA LEU A 137 15.03 7.45 5.16
C LEU A 137 16.41 7.11 4.60
N GLY A 138 16.84 5.86 4.81
CA GLY A 138 18.06 5.32 4.23
C GLY A 138 17.94 5.03 2.74
N ARG A 139 19.03 4.51 2.15
CA ARG A 139 19.05 4.08 0.75
C ARG A 139 17.99 3.00 0.50
N GLY A 140 17.11 3.24 -0.46
CA GLY A 140 16.02 2.33 -0.82
C GLY A 140 14.86 2.29 0.18
N GLU A 141 14.83 3.17 1.19
CA GLU A 141 13.68 3.35 2.06
C GLU A 141 12.74 4.42 1.53
N TYR A 142 11.45 4.11 1.58
CA TYR A 142 10.40 5.01 1.16
C TYR A 142 9.39 5.20 2.28
N TRP A 143 8.80 6.40 2.34
CA TRP A 143 7.64 6.66 3.19
C TRP A 143 6.40 6.69 2.33
N LEU A 144 5.47 5.80 2.59
CA LEU A 144 4.24 5.66 1.83
C LEU A 144 3.08 6.29 2.58
N HIS A 145 2.26 7.11 1.91
CA HIS A 145 1.16 7.81 2.55
C HIS A 145 -0.01 8.03 1.60
N SER A 146 -1.23 7.79 2.08
CA SER A 146 -2.43 8.24 1.40
C SER A 146 -3.18 9.27 2.22
N GLY A 147 -3.32 10.47 1.66
CA GLY A 147 -4.06 11.57 2.26
C GLY A 147 -5.58 11.49 2.11
N ARG A 148 -6.13 10.42 1.52
CA ARG A 148 -7.58 10.35 1.22
C ARG A 148 -8.44 10.13 2.46
N VAL A 149 -7.98 9.30 3.40
CA VAL A 149 -8.74 8.96 4.62
C VAL A 149 -7.82 8.77 5.83
N ALA A 150 -8.29 9.21 7.00
CA ALA A 150 -7.55 9.06 8.26
C ALA A 150 -7.32 7.59 8.66
N THR A 151 -8.21 6.69 8.22
CA THR A 151 -8.13 5.25 8.52
C THR A 151 -7.21 4.45 7.59
N SER A 152 -6.47 5.11 6.69
CA SER A 152 -5.54 4.44 5.78
C SER A 152 -4.41 3.78 6.57
N ILE A 153 -4.14 2.49 6.32
CA ILE A 153 -2.94 1.82 6.82
C ILE A 153 -1.81 2.08 5.83
N ASP A 154 -0.82 2.85 6.25
CA ASP A 154 0.35 3.28 5.48
C ASP A 154 1.57 3.47 6.41
N SER A 155 2.62 4.18 5.99
CA SER A 155 3.87 4.31 6.75
C SER A 155 3.70 4.96 8.12
N ARG A 156 2.60 5.66 8.40
CA ARG A 156 2.24 6.08 9.77
C ARG A 156 2.24 4.91 10.75
N TYR A 157 1.88 3.72 10.28
CA TYR A 157 1.76 2.53 11.11
C TYR A 157 2.84 1.51 10.78
N VAL A 158 3.24 1.37 9.51
CA VAL A 158 4.26 0.38 9.12
C VAL A 158 5.69 0.90 9.25
N GLY A 159 5.89 2.22 9.26
CA GLY A 159 7.20 2.85 9.20
C GLY A 159 7.75 2.96 7.77
N PRO A 160 9.05 3.25 7.61
CA PRO A 160 9.74 3.16 6.32
C PRO A 160 9.57 1.77 5.70
N VAL A 161 9.51 1.70 4.37
CA VAL A 161 9.44 0.44 3.63
C VAL A 161 10.57 0.34 2.62
N ARG A 162 11.16 -0.85 2.50
CA ARG A 162 12.28 -1.12 1.58
C ARG A 162 11.90 -1.99 0.38
N VAL A 163 10.92 -2.86 0.55
CA VAL A 163 10.55 -3.83 -0.48
C VAL A 163 9.39 -3.30 -1.30
N VAL A 164 9.73 -2.60 -2.38
CA VAL A 164 8.77 -2.22 -3.41
C VAL A 164 8.72 -3.32 -4.46
N LEU A 165 7.51 -3.78 -4.80
CA LEU A 165 7.31 -4.90 -5.73
C LEU A 165 7.07 -4.42 -7.16
N GLU A 166 6.21 -3.42 -7.31
CA GLU A 166 5.67 -3.01 -8.61
C GLU A 166 5.21 -1.54 -8.53
N ARG A 167 5.34 -0.82 -9.64
CA ARG A 167 4.66 0.46 -9.84
C ARG A 167 3.21 0.18 -10.19
N VAL A 168 2.30 1.01 -9.73
CA VAL A 168 0.86 0.85 -9.95
C VAL A 168 0.33 2.15 -10.55
N ARG A 169 -0.39 2.05 -11.67
CA ARG A 169 -0.99 3.23 -12.33
C ARG A 169 -2.50 3.07 -12.49
N PRO A 170 -3.29 4.14 -12.34
CA PRO A 170 -4.73 4.05 -12.61
C PRO A 170 -4.95 3.72 -14.09
N LEU A 171 -5.84 2.77 -14.36
CA LEU A 171 -6.43 2.55 -15.69
C LEU A 171 -7.78 3.25 -15.80
N TRP A 172 -8.57 3.13 -14.74
CA TRP A 172 -9.87 3.74 -14.61
C TRP A 172 -10.20 3.89 -13.12
N THR A 173 -10.65 5.06 -12.72
CA THR A 173 -11.01 5.33 -11.33
C THR A 173 -12.31 6.11 -11.22
N GLU A 174 -13.07 5.80 -10.20
CA GLU A 174 -14.22 6.58 -9.73
C GLU A 174 -13.87 7.23 -8.40
N ASP A 175 -14.25 8.50 -8.24
CA ASP A 175 -14.10 9.26 -7.00
C ASP A 175 -15.40 9.28 -6.18
#